data_AF-C3YET9-F1
#
_entry.id   AF-C3YET9-F1
#
_cell.length_a   1.000
_cell.length_b   1.000
_cell.length_c   1.000
_cell.angle_alpha   90.00
_cell.angle_beta   90.00
_cell.angle_gamma   90.00
#
_symmetry.space_group_name_H-M   'P 1'
#
loop_
_entity.id
_entity.type
_entity.pdbx_description
1 polymer ?
#
loop_
_entity_poly.entity_id
_entity_poly.type
_entity_poly.pdbx_seq_one_letter_code
_entity_poly.pdbx_strand_id
1 'polypeptide(L)' 'DVDDCLPEACENGGTCVDGNNAFSCVCPPGFKGERCQIGEFNSIQYLPIQ' A
#
# COMPACT_ATOMS: atom_id res chain seq x y z
N ASP A 1 11.28 -16.56 12.28
CA ASP A 1 10.62 -15.72 11.28
C ASP A 1 11.58 -15.32 10.20
N VAL A 2 11.12 -15.44 8.95
CA VAL A 2 11.71 -14.73 7.80
C VAL A 2 11.03 -13.38 7.80
N ASP A 3 11.80 -12.30 7.83
CA ASP A 3 11.23 -10.97 7.64
C ASP A 3 10.79 -10.86 6.18
N ASP A 4 9.49 -11.02 5.94
CA ASP A 4 8.90 -10.93 4.60
C ASP A 4 8.81 -9.46 4.13
N CYS A 5 9.08 -8.49 5.01
CA CYS A 5 9.10 -7.06 4.73
C CYS A 5 10.45 -6.58 4.20
N LEU A 6 10.78 -7.04 3.00
CA LEU A 6 11.93 -6.52 2.25
C LEU A 6 11.75 -5.03 1.93
N PRO A 7 12.85 -4.26 1.75
CA PRO A 7 12.80 -2.82 1.50
C PRO A 7 11.91 -2.40 0.32
N GLU A 8 11.74 -3.28 -0.66
CA GLU A 8 10.93 -3.04 -1.85
C GLU A 8 9.54 -3.67 -1.75
N ALA A 9 9.16 -4.33 -0.63
CA ALA A 9 7.90 -5.06 -0.53
C ALA A 9 6.68 -4.17 -0.84
N CYS A 10 6.68 -2.93 -0.34
CA CYS A 10 5.64 -1.95 -0.60
C CYS A 10 6.20 -0.70 -1.29
N GLU A 11 5.58 -0.29 -2.39
CA GLU A 11 5.95 0.90 -3.16
C GLU A 11 5.18 2.14 -2.66
N ASN A 12 5.57 3.31 -3.18
CA ASN A 12 4.84 4.57 -3.00
C ASN A 12 4.56 4.98 -1.53
N GLY A 13 5.44 4.59 -0.60
CA GLY A 13 5.29 4.87 0.82
C GLY A 13 4.30 3.95 1.55
N GLY A 14 3.96 2.80 0.97
CA GLY A 14 3.22 1.73 1.64
C GLY A 14 3.96 1.22 2.89
N THR A 15 3.19 0.91 3.95
CA THR A 15 3.75 0.29 5.15
C THR A 15 3.64 -1.22 5.03
N CYS A 16 4.78 -1.91 5.09
CA CYS A 16 4.79 -3.36 5.11
C CYS A 16 4.40 -3.88 6.50
N VAL A 17 3.52 -4.88 6.50
CA VAL A 17 3.09 -5.62 7.69
C VAL A 17 3.50 -7.05 7.50
N ASP A 18 4.42 -7.50 8.35
CA ASP A 18 4.87 -8.90 8.40
C ASP A 18 3.75 -9.79 8.94
N GLY A 19 3.64 -10.99 8.37
CA GLY A 19 2.59 -11.94 8.68
C GLY A 19 3.13 -13.37 8.66
N ASN A 20 2.34 -14.33 9.15
CA ASN A 20 2.80 -15.73 9.21
C ASN A 20 2.95 -16.32 7.78
N ASN A 21 4.17 -16.25 7.23
CA ASN A 21 4.59 -16.68 5.89
C ASN A 21 4.13 -15.80 4.71
N ALA A 22 3.75 -14.55 4.96
CA ALA A 22 3.41 -13.59 3.92
C ALA A 22 3.47 -12.16 4.45
N PHE A 23 3.81 -11.20 3.59
CA PHE A 23 3.67 -9.78 3.89
C PHE A 23 2.34 -9.21 3.37
N SER A 24 1.93 -8.08 3.90
CA SER A 24 0.83 -7.28 3.36
C SER A 24 1.20 -5.79 3.39
N CYS A 25 0.76 -5.04 2.38
CA CYS A 25 1.02 -3.60 2.31
C CYS A 25 -0.21 -2.79 2.71
N VAL A 26 -0.04 -1.88 3.66
CA VAL A 26 -1.00 -0.82 3.94
C VAL A 26 -0.68 0.37 3.03
N CYS A 27 -1.53 0.59 2.05
CA CYS A 27 -1.31 1.64 1.05
C CYS A 27 -1.76 3.01 1.54
N PRO A 28 -0.96 4.07 1.28
CA PRO A 28 -1.40 5.43 1.53
C PRO A 28 -2.56 5.82 0.60
N PRO A 29 -3.35 6.85 0.97
CA PRO A 29 -4.46 7.32 0.15
C PRO A 29 -4.04 7.63 -1.28
N GLY A 30 -4.82 7.14 -2.26
CA GLY A 30 -4.53 7.30 -3.68
C GLY A 30 -3.60 6.24 -4.28
N PHE A 31 -3.15 5.25 -3.50
CA PHE A 31 -2.43 4.09 -4.00
C PHE A 31 -3.16 2.78 -3.72
N LYS A 32 -3.02 1.82 -4.62
CA LYS A 32 -3.64 0.49 -4.58
C LYS A 32 -2.73 -0.57 -5.19
N GLY A 33 -3.19 -1.81 -5.16
CA GLY A 33 -2.44 -2.99 -5.56
C GLY A 33 -1.80 -3.66 -4.36
N GLU A 34 -1.40 -4.92 -4.51
CA GLU A 34 -0.79 -5.73 -3.45
C GLU A 34 0.45 -5.07 -2.83
N ARG A 35 1.20 -4.32 -3.65
CA ARG A 35 2.42 -3.62 -3.25
C ARG A 35 2.26 -2.10 -3.34
N CYS A 36 1.03 -1.58 -3.40
CA CYS A 36 0.77 -0.14 -3.56
C CYS A 36 1.36 0.48 -4.84
N GLN A 37 1.62 -0.33 -5.87
CA GLN A 37 2.28 0.09 -7.11
C GLN A 37 1.36 0.85 -8.08
N ILE A 38 0.04 0.86 -7.83
CA ILE A 38 -0.95 1.50 -8.68
C ILE A 38 -1.34 2.84 -8.05
N GLY A 39 -1.02 3.96 -8.70
CA GLY A 39 -1.52 5.28 -8.34
C GLY A 39 -2.91 5.54 -8.94
N GLU A 40 -3.91 5.76 -8.10
CA GLU A 40 -5.29 6.12 -8.46
C GLU A 40 -5.56 7.64 -8.35
N PHE A 41 -4.57 8.50 -8.60
CA PHE A 41 -4.73 9.96 -8.56
C PHE A 41 -5.53 10.57 -9.72
N ASN A 42 -6.44 9.81 -10.34
CA ASN A 42 -7.24 10.28 -11.48
C ASN A 42 -8.75 10.04 -11.36
N SER A 43 -9.34 10.14 -10.17
CA SER A 43 -10.74 10.56 -10.09
C SER A 43 -11.08 11.23 -8.76
N ILE A 44 -11.25 12.55 -8.81
CA ILE A 44 -12.24 13.42 -8.11
C ILE A 44 -13.00 12.85 -6.86
N GLN A 45 -12.34 12.17 -5.93
CA GLN A 45 -13.00 11.61 -4.73
C GLN A 45 -12.70 12.38 -3.43
N TYR A 46 -11.82 13.37 -3.46
CA TYR A 46 -11.62 14.31 -2.36
C TYR A 46 -12.61 15.50 -2.40
N LEU A 47 -13.88 15.27 -2.72
CA LEU A 47 -14.90 16.21 -2.27
C LEU A 47 -15.36 15.75 -0.88
N PRO A 48 -14.99 16.45 0.22
CA PRO A 48 -15.68 16.25 1.47
C PRO A 48 -17.17 16.49 1.20
N ILE A 49 -17.98 15.51 1.61
CA ILE A 49 -19.43 15.60 1.72
C ILE A 49 -19.88 17.04 2.06
N GLN A 50 -20.79 17.60 1.25
CA GLN A 50 -21.59 18.75 1.68
C GLN A 50 -22.40 18.39 2.92
#